data_AF-A0A848TGB6-F1
#
_entry.id   AF-A0A848TGB6-F1
#
_cell.length_a   1.000
_cell.length_b   1.000
_cell.length_c   1.000
_cell.angle_alpha   90.00
_cell.angle_beta   90.00
_cell.angle_gamma   90.00
#
_symmetry.space_group_name_H-M   'P 1'
#
loop_
_entity.id
_entity.type
_entity.pdbx_description
1 polymer ?
#
loop_
_entity_poly.entity_id
_entity_poly.type
_entity_poly.pdbx_seq_one_letter_code
_entity_poly.pdbx_strand_id
1 'polypeptide(L)'
;GVLLDIARWKGVDSLDDGYAITNADLDGCAAAQGVEIRKGDFVIFRTGHQERCLDSGDWSGYGGGDAPGVAFETAYWIKEHDIAGICADTWGCEVRPNETDEANQPWHWVVIPAIGIAMGEIFYLRELAEDCAQDGVYEFLFTAPPLHLPGGAGSPINPQAIK
;
A
#
# COMPACT_ATOMS: atom_id res chain seq x y z
N GLY A 1 -9.38 7.00 -5.79
CA GLY A 1 -8.37 5.96 -5.50
C GLY A 1 -7.17 6.28 -6.35
N VAL A 2 -5.98 6.23 -5.78
CA VAL A 2 -4.74 6.61 -6.45
C VAL A 2 -3.75 5.46 -6.34
N LEU A 3 -3.24 4.97 -7.46
CA LEU A 3 -2.13 4.03 -7.47
C LEU A 3 -0.82 4.79 -7.38
N LEU A 4 0.09 4.42 -6.46
CA LEU A 4 1.49 4.82 -6.44
C LEU A 4 2.36 3.59 -6.72
N ASP A 5 2.92 3.49 -7.92
CA ASP A 5 3.80 2.38 -8.27
C ASP A 5 5.25 2.66 -7.88
N ILE A 6 5.51 2.46 -6.58
CA ILE A 6 6.80 2.75 -5.96
C ILE A 6 7.91 1.89 -6.60
N ALA A 7 7.66 0.60 -6.83
CA ALA A 7 8.64 -0.28 -7.45
C ALA A 7 9.06 0.22 -8.83
N ARG A 8 8.10 0.53 -9.71
CA ARG A 8 8.39 1.04 -11.06
C ARG A 8 9.07 2.41 -11.02
N TRP A 9 8.64 3.29 -10.13
CA TRP A 9 9.27 4.60 -9.94
C TRP A 9 10.73 4.48 -9.47
N LYS A 10 11.05 3.48 -8.64
CA LYS A 10 12.42 3.12 -8.24
C LYS A 10 13.20 2.37 -9.31
N GLY A 11 12.59 2.04 -10.44
CA GLY A 11 13.23 1.33 -11.55
C GLY A 11 13.48 -0.16 -11.28
N VAL A 12 12.67 -0.78 -10.41
CA VAL A 12 12.74 -2.20 -10.08
C VAL A 12 11.39 -2.88 -10.27
N ASP A 13 11.41 -4.20 -10.50
CA ASP A 13 10.17 -4.97 -10.61
C ASP A 13 9.53 -5.23 -9.23
N SER A 14 10.37 -5.37 -8.21
CA SER A 14 10.00 -5.54 -6.80
C SER A 14 11.02 -4.84 -5.89
N LEU A 15 10.52 -4.19 -4.83
CA LEU A 15 11.36 -3.68 -3.74
C LEU A 15 11.88 -4.83 -2.87
N ASP A 16 13.09 -4.67 -2.33
CA ASP A 16 13.68 -5.61 -1.38
C ASP A 16 12.93 -5.60 -0.04
N ASP A 17 13.01 -6.72 0.68
CA ASP A 17 12.49 -6.78 2.06
C ASP A 17 13.23 -5.77 2.95
N GLY A 18 12.51 -5.14 3.88
CA GLY A 18 13.05 -4.06 4.70
C GLY A 18 13.17 -2.70 4.00
N TYR A 19 12.75 -2.57 2.74
CA TYR A 19 12.66 -1.26 2.10
C TYR A 19 11.55 -0.41 2.75
N ALA A 20 11.95 0.63 3.48
CA ALA A 20 11.07 1.58 4.13
C ALA A 20 10.66 2.70 3.16
N ILE A 21 9.41 2.70 2.71
CA ILE A 21 8.84 3.70 1.81
C ILE A 21 8.54 4.96 2.64
N THR A 22 9.32 6.00 2.40
CA THR A 22 9.29 7.28 3.13
C THR A 22 8.21 8.22 2.63
N ASN A 23 7.98 9.32 3.35
CA ASN A 23 7.11 10.41 2.89
C ASN A 23 7.57 10.96 1.53
N ALA A 24 8.88 11.13 1.38
CA ALA A 24 9.49 11.59 0.13
C ALA A 24 9.30 10.61 -1.02
N ASP A 25 9.20 9.31 -0.74
CA ASP A 25 8.92 8.30 -1.76
C ASP A 25 7.47 8.38 -2.25
N LEU A 26 6.52 8.54 -1.32
CA LEU A 26 5.11 8.72 -1.66
C LEU A 26 4.90 9.99 -2.51
N ASP A 27 5.43 11.13 -2.06
CA ASP A 27 5.34 12.40 -2.78
C ASP A 27 6.10 12.36 -4.11
N GLY A 28 7.29 11.79 -4.12
CA GLY A 28 8.13 11.68 -5.31
C GLY A 28 7.50 10.81 -6.39
N CYS A 29 6.87 9.69 -6.00
CA CYS A 29 6.13 8.83 -6.91
C CYS A 29 4.87 9.53 -7.44
N ALA A 30 4.09 10.16 -6.56
CA ALA A 30 2.89 10.91 -6.96
C ALA A 30 3.24 12.00 -7.99
N ALA A 31 4.29 12.79 -7.73
CA ALA A 31 4.77 13.82 -8.63
C ALA A 31 5.25 13.26 -9.98
N ALA A 32 6.00 12.14 -9.97
CA ALA A 32 6.47 11.50 -11.20
C ALA A 32 5.33 10.94 -12.06
N GLN A 33 4.26 10.47 -11.42
CA GLN A 33 3.04 9.99 -12.09
C GLN A 33 2.06 11.12 -12.44
N GLY A 34 2.33 12.37 -12.01
CA GLY A 34 1.47 13.51 -12.27
C GLY A 34 0.13 13.48 -11.53
N VAL A 35 0.06 12.81 -10.38
CA VAL A 35 -1.16 12.71 -9.55
C VAL A 35 -1.04 13.53 -8.27
N GLU A 36 -2.19 14.02 -7.81
CA GLU A 36 -2.31 14.74 -6.55
C GLU A 36 -3.05 13.86 -5.54
N ILE A 37 -2.50 13.70 -4.33
CA ILE A 37 -3.17 13.00 -3.24
C ILE A 37 -4.14 13.97 -2.57
N ARG A 38 -5.42 13.60 -2.50
CA ARG A 38 -6.46 14.46 -1.92
C ARG A 38 -7.09 13.83 -0.69
N LYS A 39 -7.69 14.69 0.12
CA LYS A 39 -8.50 14.28 1.27
C LYS A 39 -9.55 13.25 0.87
N GLY A 40 -9.58 12.15 1.61
CA GLY A 40 -10.52 11.05 1.42
C GLY A 40 -10.10 10.03 0.35
N ASP A 41 -8.93 10.18 -0.28
CA ASP A 41 -8.44 9.17 -1.21
C ASP A 41 -8.13 7.85 -0.50
N PHE A 42 -8.26 6.77 -1.28
CA PHE A 42 -7.56 5.52 -1.00
C PHE A 42 -6.27 5.53 -1.78
N VAL A 43 -5.14 5.57 -1.07
CA VAL A 43 -3.80 5.49 -1.65
C VAL A 43 -3.38 4.03 -1.70
N ILE A 44 -3.13 3.51 -2.89
CA ILE A 44 -2.80 2.11 -3.12
C ILE A 44 -1.37 2.09 -3.63
N PHE A 45 -0.43 1.49 -2.91
CA PHE A 45 0.97 1.46 -3.34
C PHE A 45 1.39 0.06 -3.76
N ARG A 46 2.10 -0.02 -4.89
CA ARG A 46 2.67 -1.26 -5.41
C ARG A 46 4.14 -1.36 -5.03
N THR A 47 4.50 -2.47 -4.40
CA THR A 47 5.88 -2.83 -4.03
C THR A 47 6.48 -3.88 -4.95
N GLY A 48 5.64 -4.63 -5.67
CA GLY A 48 6.04 -5.79 -6.47
C GLY A 48 6.27 -7.08 -5.66
N HIS A 49 6.09 -7.06 -4.34
CA HIS A 49 6.37 -8.22 -3.48
C HIS A 49 5.47 -9.42 -3.83
N GLN A 50 4.16 -9.23 -3.96
CA GLN A 50 3.25 -10.33 -4.31
C GLN A 50 3.58 -10.92 -5.69
N GLU A 51 3.95 -10.05 -6.64
CA GLU A 51 4.34 -10.45 -7.99
C GLU A 51 5.61 -11.30 -7.99
N ARG A 52 6.62 -10.91 -7.20
CA ARG A 52 7.83 -11.71 -6.98
C ARG A 52 7.50 -13.13 -6.47
N CYS A 53 6.55 -13.25 -5.54
CA CYS A 53 6.08 -14.55 -5.04
C CYS A 53 5.34 -15.36 -6.11
N LEU A 54 4.47 -14.72 -6.89
CA LEU A 54 3.75 -15.36 -8.00
C LEU A 54 4.71 -15.90 -9.06
N ASP A 55 5.70 -15.11 -9.46
CA ASP A 55 6.62 -15.45 -10.55
C ASP A 55 7.62 -16.55 -10.16
N SER A 56 8.09 -16.53 -8.91
CA SER A 56 8.98 -17.56 -8.37
C SER A 56 8.24 -18.83 -7.93
N GLY A 57 6.95 -18.72 -7.61
CA GLY A 57 6.17 -19.77 -6.95
C GLY A 57 6.54 -19.98 -5.48
N ASP A 58 7.41 -19.15 -4.91
CA ASP A 58 7.84 -19.21 -3.51
C ASP A 58 7.11 -18.17 -2.66
N TRP A 59 6.38 -18.65 -1.67
CA TRP A 59 5.62 -17.84 -0.71
C TRP A 59 6.27 -17.86 0.68
N SER A 60 7.45 -18.46 0.81
CA SER A 60 8.20 -18.50 2.06
C SER A 60 8.49 -17.07 2.52
N GLY A 61 8.03 -16.72 3.72
CA GLY A 61 8.21 -15.38 4.29
C GLY A 61 7.16 -14.35 3.88
N TYR A 62 6.40 -14.54 2.80
CA TYR A 62 5.36 -13.57 2.40
C TYR A 62 4.33 -13.37 3.51
N GLY A 63 3.89 -14.45 4.18
CA GLY A 63 2.98 -14.37 5.31
C GLY A 63 3.74 -14.25 6.64
N GLY A 64 3.93 -13.03 7.14
CA GLY A 64 4.47 -12.78 8.48
C GLY A 64 5.99 -12.57 8.56
N GLY A 65 6.71 -12.59 7.42
CA GLY A 65 8.14 -12.32 7.35
C GLY A 65 8.48 -10.87 7.03
N ASP A 66 9.73 -10.65 6.67
CA ASP A 66 10.21 -9.34 6.22
C ASP A 66 9.59 -8.98 4.86
N ALA A 67 9.36 -7.69 4.64
CA ALA A 67 8.65 -7.17 3.49
C ALA A 67 8.95 -5.68 3.30
N PRO A 68 8.95 -5.17 2.06
CA PRO A 68 8.87 -3.73 1.83
C PRO A 68 7.53 -3.19 2.36
N GLY A 69 7.51 -1.91 2.71
CA GLY A 69 6.29 -1.26 3.19
C GLY A 69 6.53 0.18 3.59
N VAL A 70 5.49 0.85 4.06
CA VAL A 70 5.63 2.24 4.50
C VAL A 70 6.45 2.34 5.78
N ALA A 71 7.30 3.38 5.83
CA ALA A 71 8.05 3.75 7.02
C ALA A 71 7.12 4.30 8.10
N PHE A 72 7.55 4.24 9.37
CA PHE A 72 6.76 4.72 10.51
C PHE A 72 6.40 6.21 10.37
N GLU A 73 7.28 7.03 9.80
CA GLU A 73 7.05 8.46 9.58
C GLU A 73 5.85 8.78 8.69
N THR A 74 5.37 7.83 7.89
CA THR A 74 4.20 8.01 7.02
C THR A 74 2.90 8.20 7.78
N ALA A 75 2.86 7.92 9.08
CA ALA A 75 1.74 8.31 9.94
C ALA A 75 1.47 9.83 9.90
N TYR A 76 2.52 10.66 9.82
CA TYR A 76 2.38 12.11 9.67
C TYR A 76 1.81 12.48 8.30
N TRP A 77 2.34 11.86 7.24
CA TRP A 77 1.93 12.12 5.85
C TRP A 77 0.45 11.77 5.63
N ILE A 78 0.01 10.64 6.17
CA ILE A 78 -1.40 10.22 6.15
C ILE A 78 -2.28 11.28 6.81
N LYS A 79 -1.85 11.80 7.96
CA LYS A 79 -2.63 12.80 8.69
C LYS A 79 -2.68 14.14 7.97
N GLU A 80 -1.57 14.53 7.34
CA GLU A 80 -1.46 15.77 6.56
C GLU A 80 -2.38 15.76 5.34
N HIS A 81 -2.43 14.65 4.61
CA HIS A 81 -3.27 14.50 3.43
C HIS A 81 -4.74 14.14 3.76
N ASP A 82 -5.02 13.70 4.98
CA ASP A 82 -6.36 13.32 5.46
C ASP A 82 -7.02 12.26 4.53
N ILE A 83 -6.24 11.27 4.11
CA ILE A 83 -6.68 10.16 3.27
C ILE A 83 -7.66 9.23 4.02
N ALA A 84 -8.54 8.56 3.29
CA ALA A 84 -9.50 7.62 3.88
C ALA A 84 -8.89 6.24 4.14
N GLY A 85 -7.89 5.85 3.34
CA GLY A 85 -7.22 4.58 3.54
C GLY A 85 -5.95 4.42 2.73
N ILE A 86 -5.14 3.44 3.14
CA ILE A 86 -3.91 3.07 2.44
C ILE A 86 -3.87 1.55 2.23
N CYS A 87 -3.44 1.11 1.06
CA CYS A 87 -3.46 -0.30 0.69
C CYS A 87 -2.16 -0.73 -0.02
N ALA A 88 -1.78 -2.00 0.15
CA ALA A 88 -0.54 -2.55 -0.39
C ALA A 88 -0.73 -3.94 -1.01
N ASP A 89 0.20 -4.32 -1.86
CA ASP A 89 0.41 -5.70 -2.32
C ASP A 89 1.25 -6.54 -1.33
N THR A 90 1.55 -6.02 -0.13
CA THR A 90 2.24 -6.75 0.94
C THR A 90 1.28 -7.24 2.02
N TRP A 91 1.74 -8.17 2.85
CA TRP A 91 0.94 -8.76 3.92
C TRP A 91 0.67 -7.82 5.10
N GLY A 92 1.46 -6.76 5.24
CA GLY A 92 1.49 -5.95 6.46
C GLY A 92 1.48 -4.44 6.26
N CYS A 93 1.40 -3.91 5.04
CA CYS A 93 1.49 -2.47 4.70
C CYS A 93 2.75 -1.73 5.17
N GLU A 94 3.08 -1.72 6.46
CA GLU A 94 4.32 -1.19 7.02
C GLU A 94 5.52 -2.09 6.74
N VAL A 95 6.69 -1.47 6.71
CA VAL A 95 7.96 -2.15 6.47
C VAL A 95 8.28 -3.19 7.55
N ARG A 96 8.84 -4.31 7.10
CA ARG A 96 9.35 -5.39 7.95
C ARG A 96 10.77 -5.77 7.51
N PRO A 97 11.74 -5.87 8.44
CA PRO A 97 11.61 -5.72 9.89
C PRO A 97 11.22 -4.29 10.29
N ASN A 98 10.57 -4.15 11.45
CA ASN A 98 10.15 -2.84 11.94
C ASN A 98 11.36 -1.96 12.29
N GLU A 99 11.18 -0.64 12.21
CA GLU A 99 12.21 0.35 12.56
C GLU A 99 12.47 0.47 14.07
N THR A 100 11.82 -0.38 14.87
CA THR A 100 11.95 -0.49 16.32
C THR A 100 11.79 -1.95 16.75
N ASP A 101 12.46 -2.33 17.85
CA ASP A 101 12.34 -3.62 18.53
C ASP A 101 11.36 -3.57 19.73
N GLU A 102 10.85 -2.39 20.09
CA GLU A 102 9.98 -2.20 21.26
C GLU A 102 8.52 -2.63 21.01
N ALA A 103 8.09 -2.64 19.74
CA ALA A 103 6.73 -2.95 19.35
C ALA A 103 6.69 -3.68 18.01
N ASN A 104 5.77 -4.64 17.89
CA ASN A 104 5.48 -5.32 16.63
C ASN A 104 4.41 -4.53 15.86
N GLN A 105 4.75 -4.16 14.63
CA GLN A 105 3.91 -3.38 13.73
C GLN A 105 3.43 -2.04 14.34
N PRO A 106 4.33 -1.18 14.84
CA PRO A 106 3.94 0.05 15.54
C PRO A 106 3.16 1.03 14.66
N TRP A 107 3.37 1.01 13.33
CA TRP A 107 2.65 1.91 12.44
C TRP A 107 1.14 1.60 12.42
N HIS A 108 0.74 0.32 12.46
CA HIS A 108 -0.67 -0.08 12.59
C HIS A 108 -1.34 0.51 13.83
N TRP A 109 -0.61 0.56 14.95
CA TRP A 109 -1.12 1.06 16.22
C TRP A 109 -1.39 2.56 16.19
N VAL A 110 -0.79 3.29 15.25
CA VAL A 110 -1.07 4.71 15.06
C VAL A 110 -2.19 4.88 14.04
N VAL A 111 -2.06 4.28 12.85
CA VAL A 111 -2.95 4.64 11.75
C VAL A 111 -4.36 4.07 11.88
N ILE A 112 -4.52 2.88 12.47
CA ILE A 112 -5.85 2.27 12.64
C ILE A 112 -6.59 2.87 13.84
N PRO A 113 -6.13 2.76 15.10
CA PRO A 113 -6.93 3.21 16.23
C PRO A 113 -6.81 4.70 16.54
N ALA A 114 -5.69 5.38 16.19
CA ALA A 114 -5.49 6.79 16.54
C ALA A 114 -5.88 7.74 15.40
N ILE A 115 -5.47 7.45 14.15
CA ILE A 115 -5.85 8.27 12.99
C ILE A 115 -7.23 7.84 12.47
N GLY A 116 -7.53 6.54 12.42
CA GLY A 116 -8.84 6.03 12.03
C GLY A 116 -9.01 5.78 10.53
N ILE A 117 -7.93 5.48 9.80
CA ILE A 117 -8.01 5.16 8.37
C ILE A 117 -8.34 3.68 8.14
N ALA A 118 -8.88 3.38 6.95
CA ALA A 118 -8.94 2.01 6.46
C ALA A 118 -7.55 1.54 6.00
N MET A 119 -7.28 0.24 6.13
CA MET A 119 -6.04 -0.37 5.70
C MET A 119 -6.34 -1.63 4.88
N GLY A 120 -5.62 -1.82 3.76
CA GLY A 120 -5.81 -2.96 2.86
C GLY A 120 -4.48 -3.68 2.57
N GLU A 121 -4.47 -4.99 2.69
CA GLU A 121 -3.27 -5.82 2.53
C GLU A 121 -3.50 -6.89 1.46
N ILE A 122 -2.42 -7.38 0.86
CA ILE A 122 -2.44 -8.52 -0.07
C ILE A 122 -3.24 -8.19 -1.36
N PHE A 123 -3.24 -6.93 -1.78
CA PHE A 123 -3.90 -6.53 -3.02
C PHE A 123 -3.11 -7.02 -4.23
N TYR A 124 -3.82 -7.53 -5.23
CA TYR A 124 -3.22 -7.83 -6.53
C TYR A 124 -3.24 -6.59 -7.42
N LEU A 125 -2.04 -6.10 -7.77
CA LEU A 125 -1.86 -4.80 -8.41
C LEU A 125 -1.21 -4.86 -9.80
N ARG A 126 -0.80 -6.04 -10.28
CA ARG A 126 -0.02 -6.20 -11.53
C ARG A 126 -0.71 -5.54 -12.73
N GLU A 127 -1.91 -5.99 -13.06
CA GLU A 127 -2.63 -5.54 -14.26
C GLU A 127 -3.04 -4.09 -14.15
N LEU A 128 -3.44 -3.64 -12.95
CA LEU A 128 -3.74 -2.22 -12.73
C LEU A 128 -2.50 -1.36 -12.96
N ALA A 129 -1.34 -1.78 -12.43
CA ALA A 129 -0.09 -1.05 -12.62
C ALA A 129 0.37 -1.06 -14.08
N GLU A 130 0.22 -2.18 -14.79
CA GLU A 130 0.50 -2.26 -16.23
C GLU A 130 -0.42 -1.33 -17.04
N ASP A 131 -1.71 -1.32 -16.76
CA ASP A 131 -2.70 -0.45 -17.41
C ASP A 131 -2.39 1.04 -17.17
N CYS A 132 -2.18 1.44 -15.92
CA CYS A 132 -1.80 2.82 -15.57
C CYS A 132 -0.50 3.27 -16.24
N ALA A 133 0.48 2.38 -16.41
CA ALA A 133 1.72 2.73 -17.12
C ALA A 133 1.53 2.88 -18.63
N GLN A 134 0.54 2.21 -19.21
CA GLN A 134 0.25 2.30 -20.64
C GLN A 134 -0.46 3.61 -21.01
N ASP A 135 -1.39 4.08 -20.17
CA ASP A 135 -2.19 5.28 -20.46
C ASP A 135 -1.80 6.52 -19.64
N GLY A 136 -0.97 6.38 -18.61
CA GLY A 136 -0.55 7.45 -17.72
C GLY A 136 -1.61 7.88 -16.71
N VAL A 137 -2.69 7.11 -16.53
CA VAL A 137 -3.80 7.45 -15.63
C VAL A 137 -3.72 6.60 -14.36
N TYR A 138 -3.33 7.23 -13.25
CA TYR A 138 -3.15 6.58 -11.94
C TYR A 138 -4.25 6.92 -10.92
N GLU A 139 -5.22 7.75 -11.30
CA GLU A 139 -6.41 8.08 -10.51
C GLU A 139 -7.63 7.33 -11.08
N PHE A 140 -8.45 6.74 -10.21
CA PHE A 140 -9.62 5.95 -10.61
C PHE A 140 -10.70 5.92 -9.54
N LEU A 141 -11.92 5.56 -9.94
CA LEU A 141 -12.96 5.19 -8.99
C LEU A 141 -12.58 3.87 -8.34
N PHE A 142 -12.40 3.89 -7.03
CA PHE A 142 -12.06 2.71 -6.23
C PHE A 142 -13.29 2.25 -5.45
N THR A 143 -13.67 0.99 -5.65
CA THR A 143 -14.80 0.37 -4.93
C THR A 143 -14.32 -0.90 -4.23
N ALA A 144 -14.42 -0.93 -2.90
CA ALA A 144 -13.96 -2.06 -2.09
C ALA A 144 -14.87 -2.27 -0.87
N PRO A 145 -16.16 -2.57 -1.09
CA PRO A 145 -17.09 -2.76 0.02
C PRO A 145 -16.69 -4.00 0.84
N PRO A 146 -16.62 -3.89 2.18
CA PRO A 146 -16.44 -5.06 3.04
C PRO A 146 -17.72 -5.91 3.06
N LEU A 147 -17.57 -7.18 3.44
CA LEU A 147 -18.70 -8.02 3.80
C LEU A 147 -19.44 -7.43 5.01
N HIS A 148 -20.74 -7.67 5.08
CA HIS A 148 -21.53 -7.30 6.25
C HIS A 148 -21.26 -8.28 7.41
N LEU A 149 -20.28 -7.95 8.24
CA LEU A 149 -19.84 -8.75 9.37
C LEU A 149 -19.96 -7.96 10.68
N PRO A 150 -21.13 -7.99 11.37
CA PRO A 150 -21.30 -7.30 12.65
C PRO A 150 -20.23 -7.70 13.67
N GLY A 151 -19.49 -6.73 14.20
CA GLY A 151 -18.40 -6.95 15.16
C GLY A 151 -17.06 -7.40 14.55
N GLY A 152 -16.97 -7.50 13.22
CA GLY A 152 -15.71 -7.82 12.53
C GLY A 152 -14.68 -6.70 12.61
N ALA A 153 -13.41 -7.06 12.80
CA ALA A 153 -12.28 -6.14 12.78
C ALA A 153 -11.70 -5.91 11.37
N GLY A 154 -12.17 -6.68 10.38
CA GLY A 154 -11.75 -6.63 8.98
C GLY A 154 -12.64 -7.52 8.12
N SER A 155 -12.43 -7.49 6.81
CA SER A 155 -13.19 -8.31 5.85
C SER A 155 -12.32 -8.66 4.65
N PRO A 156 -12.44 -9.88 4.09
CA PRO A 156 -12.02 -10.09 2.71
C PRO A 156 -12.87 -9.22 1.78
N ILE A 157 -12.27 -8.79 0.67
CA ILE A 157 -12.89 -7.91 -0.32
C ILE A 157 -12.47 -8.33 -1.73
N ASN A 158 -13.22 -7.87 -2.73
CA ASN A 158 -12.81 -7.90 -4.12
C ASN A 158 -12.74 -6.46 -4.64
N PRO A 159 -11.66 -5.71 -4.35
CA PRO A 159 -11.55 -4.32 -4.73
C PRO A 159 -11.57 -4.16 -6.24
N GLN A 160 -12.25 -3.13 -6.75
CA GLN A 160 -12.33 -2.82 -8.18
C GLN A 160 -11.83 -1.39 -8.40
N ALA A 161 -10.93 -1.23 -9.38
CA ALA A 161 -10.56 0.05 -9.95
C ALA A 161 -11.32 0.23 -11.28
N ILE A 162 -11.94 1.39 -11.47
CA ILE A 162 -12.75 1.70 -12.65
C ILE A 162 -12.20 2.99 -13.29
N LYS A 163 -11.80 2.89 -14.56
CA LYS A 163 -11.23 3.94 -15.40
C LYS A 163 -12.08 4.13 -16.67
#